data_AF-A0A920M9W3-F1
#
_entry.id   AF-A0A920M9W3-F1
#
_cell.length_a   1.000
_cell.length_b   1.000
_cell.length_c   1.000
_cell.angle_alpha   90.00
_cell.angle_beta   90.00
_cell.angle_gamma   90.00
#
_symmetry.space_group_name_H-M   'P 1'
#
loop_
_entity.id
_entity.type
_entity.pdbx_description
1 polymer ?
#
loop_
_entity_poly.entity_id
_entity_poly.type
_entity_poly.pdbx_seq_one_letter_code
_entity_poly.pdbx_strand_id
1 'polypeptide(L)' 'MNQSLFRIVGNLESDPANGMISIDTPIGRGLIGKSIGDEVSIETPSGKLNFEIEEVEHI' A
#
# COMPACT_ATOMS: atom_id res chain seq x y z
N MET A 1 16.13 4.57 -7.64
CA MET A 1 15.16 4.62 -6.53
C MET A 1 13.90 3.96 -7.04
N ASN A 2 13.46 2.84 -6.44
CA ASN A 2 12.27 2.13 -6.89
C ASN A 2 11.06 2.71 -6.15
N GLN A 3 10.16 3.34 -6.89
CA GLN A 3 8.86 3.79 -6.39
C GLN A 3 7.80 2.74 -6.75
N SER A 4 6.79 2.57 -5.89
CA SER A 4 5.66 1.67 -6.14
C SER A 4 4.37 2.42 -5.84
N LEU A 5 3.45 2.41 -6.80
CA LEU A 5 2.13 3.02 -6.67
C LEU A 5 1.11 1.96 -6.30
N PHE A 6 0.30 2.25 -5.29
CA PHE A 6 -0.77 1.38 -4.85
C PHE A 6 -2.09 2.15 -4.80
N ARG A 7 -3.14 1.54 -5.37
CA ARG A 7 -4.52 1.97 -5.15
C ARG A 7 -5.18 0.98 -4.22
N ILE A 8 -5.61 1.45 -3.05
CA ILE A 8 -6.33 0.60 -2.10
C ILE A 8 -7.79 0.52 -2.53
N VAL A 9 -8.27 -0.69 -2.74
CA VAL A 9 -9.63 -1.00 -3.21
C VAL A 9 -10.29 -2.08 -2.34
N GLY A 10 -11.56 -2.36 -2.57
CA GLY A 10 -12.23 -3.52 -1.97
C GLY A 10 -11.70 -4.84 -2.52
N ASN A 11 -12.05 -5.95 -1.87
CA ASN A 11 -11.56 -7.27 -2.24
C ASN A 11 -12.02 -7.71 -3.65
N LEU A 12 -13.23 -7.32 -4.07
CA LEU A 12 -13.78 -7.73 -5.36
C LEU A 12 -13.16 -6.94 -6.53
N GLU A 13 -12.67 -5.74 -6.27
CA GLU A 13 -12.05 -4.84 -7.26
C GLU A 13 -10.53 -5.02 -7.34
N SER A 14 -9.92 -5.88 -6.52
CA SER A 14 -8.47 -6.02 -6.46
C SER A 14 -7.87 -6.57 -7.75
N ASP A 15 -6.78 -5.96 -8.19
CA ASP A 15 -5.97 -6.38 -9.34
C ASP A 15 -4.50 -6.00 -9.09
N PRO A 16 -3.76 -6.88 -8.37
CA PRO A 16 -2.39 -6.59 -7.98
C PRO A 16 -1.43 -6.36 -9.16
N ALA A 17 -1.73 -6.94 -10.33
CA ALA A 17 -0.93 -6.75 -11.53
C ALA A 17 -0.97 -5.30 -12.02
N ASN A 18 -2.05 -4.57 -11.70
CA ASN A 18 -2.25 -3.17 -12.04
C ASN A 18 -2.10 -2.23 -10.81
N GLY A 19 -1.47 -2.71 -9.72
CA GLY A 19 -1.25 -1.91 -8.50
C GLY A 19 -2.52 -1.66 -7.68
N MET A 20 -3.63 -2.33 -7.99
CA MET A 20 -4.86 -2.26 -7.19
C MET A 20 -4.84 -3.34 -6.13
N ILE A 21 -4.67 -2.95 -4.86
CA ILE A 21 -4.55 -3.88 -3.74
C ILE A 21 -5.80 -3.85 -2.89
N SER A 22 -6.27 -5.03 -2.49
CA SER A 22 -7.37 -5.13 -1.52
C SER A 22 -6.94 -4.51 -0.18
N ILE A 23 -7.85 -3.76 0.43
CA ILE A 23 -7.72 -3.25 1.81
C ILE A 23 -7.46 -4.37 2.83
N ASP A 24 -7.83 -5.61 2.52
CA ASP A 24 -7.65 -6.75 3.42
C ASP A 24 -6.20 -7.28 3.44
N THR A 25 -5.34 -6.86 2.50
CA THR A 25 -3.94 -7.28 2.45
C THR A 25 -3.10 -6.61 3.56
N PRO A 26 -1.97 -7.19 3.99
CA PRO A 26 -1.08 -6.53 4.95
C PRO A 26 -0.60 -5.15 4.47
N ILE A 27 -0.29 -5.03 3.18
CA ILE A 27 0.12 -3.77 2.55
C ILE A 27 -1.04 -2.76 2.60
N GLY A 28 -2.23 -3.16 2.15
CA GLY A 28 -3.41 -2.30 2.20
C GLY A 28 -3.67 -1.76 3.59
N ARG A 29 -3.76 -2.64 4.60
CA ARG A 29 -3.99 -2.22 6.01
C ARG A 29 -2.87 -1.35 6.57
N GLY A 30 -1.62 -1.65 6.25
CA GLY A 30 -0.48 -0.91 6.77
C GLY A 30 -0.38 0.53 6.24
N LEU A 31 -0.93 0.79 5.05
CA LEU A 31 -0.94 2.10 4.40
C LEU A 31 -2.17 2.96 4.73
N ILE A 32 -3.26 2.36 5.25
CA ILE A 32 -4.48 3.10 5.61
C ILE A 32 -4.19 4.14 6.70
N GLY A 33 -4.63 5.38 6.46
CA GLY A 33 -4.52 6.50 7.39
C GLY A 33 -3.13 7.11 7.51
N LYS A 34 -2.18 6.70 6.68
CA LYS A 34 -0.83 7.27 6.59
C LYS A 34 -0.83 8.56 5.78
N SER A 35 0.08 9.45 6.13
CA SER A 35 0.25 10.76 5.50
C SER A 35 1.61 10.85 4.81
N ILE A 36 1.74 11.82 3.90
CA ILE A 36 3.01 12.13 3.23
C ILE A 36 4.10 12.38 4.29
N GLY A 37 5.27 11.75 4.10
CA GLY A 37 6.41 11.78 5.01
C GLY A 37 6.38 10.72 6.11
N ASP A 38 5.30 9.94 6.24
CA ASP A 38 5.29 8.81 7.18
C ASP A 38 6.23 7.70 6.70
N GLU A 39 7.07 7.20 7.60
CA GLU A 39 7.78 5.92 7.42
C GLU A 39 6.91 4.78 7.97
N VAL A 40 6.71 3.74 7.16
CA VAL A 40 5.84 2.61 7.47
C VAL A 40 6.61 1.32 7.28
N SER A 41 6.45 0.41 8.24
CA SER A 41 7.01 -0.92 8.16
C SER A 41 5.90 -1.97 8.23
N ILE A 42 5.82 -2.81 7.19
CA ILE A 42 4.72 -3.76 6.98
C ILE A 42 5.29 -5.16 6.90
N GLU A 43 4.81 -6.04 7.79
CA GLU A 43 5.11 -7.47 7.75
C GLU A 43 4.24 -8.15 6.69
N THR A 44 4.87 -8.84 5.75
CA THR A 44 4.19 -9.66 4.73
C THR A 44 4.67 -11.11 4.83
N PRO A 45 3.96 -12.09 4.24
CA PRO A 45 4.44 -13.47 4.19
C PRO A 45 5.82 -13.63 3.54
N SER A 46 6.20 -12.71 2.66
CA SER A 46 7.51 -12.70 1.98
C SER A 46 8.59 -11.93 2.75
N GLY A 47 8.26 -11.43 3.95
CA GLY A 47 9.14 -10.65 4.80
C GLY A 47 8.66 -9.23 5.00
N LYS A 48 9.53 -8.44 5.64
CA LYS A 48 9.26 -7.07 6.06
C LYS A 48 9.53 -6.09 4.92
N LEU A 49 8.57 -5.22 4.65
CA LEU A 49 8.67 -4.12 3.68
C LEU A 49 8.71 -2.79 4.41
N ASN A 50 9.59 -1.89 3.98
CA ASN A 50 9.68 -0.53 4.52
C ASN A 50 9.36 0.46 3.40
N PHE A 51 8.50 1.43 3.71
CA PHE A 51 8.06 2.46 2.80
C PHE A 51 8.21 3.83 3.46
N GLU A 52 8.50 4.85 2.65
CA GLU A 52 8.24 6.24 2.96
C GLU A 52 7.09 6.69 2.06
N ILE A 53 6.09 7.36 2.62
CA ILE A 53 4.95 7.84 1.84
C ILE A 53 5.32 9.13 1.14
N GLU A 54 5.55 9.08 -0.16
CA GLU A 54 5.90 10.27 -0.96
C GLU A 54 4.65 11.05 -1.42
N GLU A 55 3.53 10.36 -1.66
CA GLU A 55 2.31 10.94 -2.21
C GLU A 55 1.05 10.20 -1.73
N VAL A 56 -0.05 10.93 -1.54
CA VAL A 56 -1.38 10.39 -1.23
C VAL A 56 -2.42 11.15 -2.04
N GLU A 57 -3.19 10.42 -2.84
CA GLU A 57 -4.28 10.96 -3.65
C GLU A 57 -5.62 10.32 -3.26
N HIS A 58 -6.69 11.13 -3.29
CA HIS A 58 -8.07 10.67 -3.14
C HIS A 58 -8.81 10.89 -4.46
N ILE A 59 -9.56 9.87 -4.89
CA ILE A 59 -10.30 9.85 -6.16
C ILE A 59 -11.80 9.87 -5.88
#